data_AF-A0A660A7Y0-F1
#
_entry.id   AF-A0A660A7Y0-F1
#
_cell.length_a   1.000
_cell.length_b   1.000
_cell.length_c   1.000
_cell.angle_alpha   90.00
_cell.angle_beta   90.00
_cell.angle_gamma   90.00
#
_symmetry.space_group_name_H-M   'P 1'
#
loop_
_entity.id
_entity.type
_entity.pdbx_description
1 polymer ?
#
loop_
_entity_poly.entity_id
_entity_poly.type
_entity_poly.pdbx_seq_one_letter_code
_entity_poly.pdbx_strand_id
1 'polypeptide(L)'
;MFSRTTVIVLLIILQLGFLFLTYAWMEQYRVWITILEGIFAIAIVLYLVNSEMDAISRMTWLILIMIAPLLGSLFLIYTKLDWGYRGLKQRISYLVDLSAPYLRDDEAILEVLKDNTSTTYHLVQYLERSRGNFPIYNNTRTTYFPTGETFFKRLKEELLLAQKYIFLEFFIIAEG
;
A
#
# COMPACT_ATOMS: atom_id res chain seq x y z
N MET A 1 29.22 -57.29 7.96
CA MET A 1 27.91 -56.72 7.59
C MET A 1 27.53 -55.70 8.65
N PHE A 2 27.87 -54.42 8.46
CA PHE A 2 27.40 -53.37 9.37
C PHE A 2 25.88 -53.26 9.20
N SER A 3 25.10 -53.49 10.26
CA SER A 3 23.65 -53.34 10.15
C SER A 3 23.33 -51.87 9.86
N ARG A 4 22.22 -51.63 9.15
CA ARG A 4 21.71 -50.28 8.86
C ARG A 4 21.60 -49.44 10.14
N THR A 5 21.28 -50.05 11.27
CA THR A 5 21.22 -49.40 12.59
C THR A 5 22.57 -48.88 13.07
N THR A 6 23.67 -49.61 12.89
CA THR A 6 25.02 -49.13 13.29
C THR A 6 25.43 -47.87 12.52
N VAL A 7 25.13 -47.82 11.22
CA VAL A 7 25.42 -46.66 10.37
C VAL A 7 24.59 -45.45 10.78
N ILE A 8 23.30 -45.64 11.08
CA ILE A 8 22.41 -44.56 11.54
C ILE A 8 22.89 -43.99 12.89
N VAL A 9 23.25 -44.85 13.85
CA VAL A 9 23.76 -44.40 15.16
C VAL A 9 25.07 -43.64 15.01
N LEU A 10 25.99 -44.11 14.16
CA LEU A 10 27.24 -43.41 13.87
C LEU A 10 26.99 -42.02 13.27
N LEU A 11 26.06 -41.91 12.31
CA LEU A 11 25.69 -40.64 11.71
C LEU A 11 25.05 -39.68 12.73
N ILE A 12 24.22 -40.18 13.64
CA ILE A 12 23.64 -39.38 14.73
C ILE A 12 24.73 -38.85 15.66
N ILE A 13 25.70 -39.69 16.06
CA ILE A 13 26.82 -39.27 16.91
C ILE A 13 27.65 -38.20 16.21
N LEU A 14 27.94 -38.39 14.92
CA LEU A 14 28.67 -37.42 14.11
C LEU A 14 27.91 -36.09 14.00
N GLN A 15 26.58 -36.15 13.80
CA GLN A 15 25.73 -34.98 13.73
C GLN A 15 25.66 -34.23 15.06
N LEU A 16 25.57 -34.94 16.19
CA LEU A 16 25.64 -34.33 17.51
C LEU A 16 27.00 -33.67 17.75
N GLY A 17 28.09 -34.35 17.39
CA GLY A 17 29.45 -33.79 17.48
C GLY A 17 29.60 -32.50 16.67
N PHE A 18 29.07 -32.48 15.44
CA PHE A 18 29.04 -31.29 14.59
C PHE A 18 28.23 -30.14 15.23
N LEU A 19 27.06 -30.43 15.79
CA LEU A 19 26.25 -29.42 16.49
C LEU A 19 26.98 -28.84 17.72
N PHE A 20 27.64 -29.68 18.51
CA PHE A 20 28.43 -29.20 19.65
C PHE A 20 29.62 -28.35 19.23
N LEU A 21 30.36 -28.75 18.19
CA LEU A 21 31.49 -27.98 17.68
C LEU A 21 31.05 -26.61 17.16
N THR A 22 29.97 -26.57 16.36
CA THR A 22 29.43 -25.33 15.82
C THR A 22 28.88 -24.42 16.92
N TYR A 23 28.24 -24.98 17.94
CA TYR A 23 27.79 -24.23 19.11
C TYR A 23 28.95 -23.62 19.92
N ALA A 24 30.00 -24.40 20.18
CA ALA A 24 31.19 -23.92 20.89
C ALA A 24 31.92 -22.82 20.10
N TRP A 25 32.01 -22.97 18.77
CA TRP A 25 32.60 -21.95 17.89
C TRP A 25 31.75 -20.67 17.84
N MET A 26 30.42 -20.80 17.82
CA MET A 26 29.48 -19.67 17.89
C MET A 26 29.57 -18.89 19.19
N GLU A 27 29.96 -19.52 20.30
CA GLU A 27 30.08 -18.83 21.59
C GLU A 27 31.09 -17.68 21.53
N GLN A 28 32.21 -17.89 20.83
CA GLN A 28 33.26 -16.88 20.64
C GLN A 28 32.77 -15.64 19.86
N TYR A 29 31.81 -15.81 18.94
CA TYR A 29 31.25 -14.72 18.13
C TYR A 29 29.96 -14.14 18.72
N ARG A 30 29.41 -14.75 19.78
CA ARG A 30 28.11 -14.38 20.36
C ARG A 30 28.01 -12.89 20.67
N VAL A 31 29.05 -12.33 21.30
CA VAL A 31 29.09 -10.90 21.66
C VAL A 31 29.01 -10.00 20.43
N TRP A 32 29.80 -10.30 19.39
CA TRP A 32 29.79 -9.52 18.14
C TRP A 32 28.46 -9.62 17.41
N ILE A 33 27.84 -10.81 17.40
CA ILE A 33 26.52 -11.03 16.78
C ILE A 33 25.46 -10.23 17.53
N THR A 34 25.45 -10.24 18.87
CA THR A 34 24.49 -9.47 19.67
C THR A 34 24.65 -7.97 19.47
N ILE A 35 25.89 -7.47 19.38
CA ILE A 35 26.14 -6.04 19.09
C ILE A 35 25.61 -5.69 17.69
N LEU A 36 25.92 -6.52 16.68
CA LEU A 36 25.46 -6.31 15.32
C LEU A 36 23.93 -6.33 15.22
N GLU A 37 23.29 -7.29 15.88
CA GLU A 37 21.83 -7.40 15.96
C GLU A 37 21.21 -6.17 16.63
N GLY A 38 21.80 -5.67 17.71
CA GLY A 38 21.36 -4.44 18.37
C GLY A 38 21.47 -3.20 17.48
N ILE A 39 22.60 -3.02 16.80
CA ILE A 39 22.80 -1.91 15.85
C ILE A 39 21.78 -2.01 14.70
N PHE A 40 21.58 -3.21 14.17
CA PHE A 40 20.63 -3.46 13.10
C PHE A 40 19.19 -3.19 13.53
N ALA A 41 18.79 -3.64 14.73
CA ALA A 41 17.48 -3.37 15.31
C ALA A 41 17.23 -1.86 15.44
N ILE A 42 18.20 -1.11 15.98
CA ILE A 42 18.11 0.35 16.12
C ILE A 42 17.96 1.02 14.75
N ALA A 43 18.77 0.62 13.76
CA ALA A 43 18.72 1.17 12.41
C ALA A 43 17.34 0.97 11.75
N ILE A 44 16.75 -0.22 11.90
CA ILE A 44 15.43 -0.53 11.36
C ILE A 44 14.33 0.23 12.09
N VAL A 45 14.40 0.34 13.41
CA VAL A 45 13.45 1.14 14.20
C VAL A 45 13.47 2.60 13.73
N LEU A 46 14.66 3.20 13.57
CA LEU A 46 14.80 4.55 13.03
C LEU A 46 14.23 4.69 11.62
N TYR A 47 14.51 3.73 10.75
CA TYR A 47 13.92 3.67 9.40
C TYR A 47 12.39 3.64 9.46
N LEU A 48 11.83 2.81 10.34
CA LEU A 48 10.39 2.60 10.43
C LEU A 48 9.68 3.82 11.00
N VAL A 49 10.29 4.50 11.98
CA VAL A 49 9.80 5.77 12.54
C VAL A 49 9.77 6.87 11.49
N ASN A 50 10.74 6.92 10.58
CA ASN A 50 10.80 7.87 9.47
C ASN A 50 10.02 7.43 8.22
N SER A 51 9.35 6.27 8.26
CA SER A 51 8.62 5.78 7.09
C SER A 51 7.27 6.50 6.92
N GLU A 52 6.87 6.76 5.67
CA GLU A 52 5.55 7.32 5.30
C GLU A 52 4.37 6.34 5.55
N MET A 53 4.57 5.30 6.37
CA MET A 53 3.53 4.33 6.71
C MET A 53 2.50 4.95 7.64
N ASP A 54 1.25 4.48 7.52
CA ASP A 54 0.18 4.81 8.45
C ASP A 54 0.56 4.39 9.89
N ALA A 55 -0.03 5.09 10.86
CA ALA A 55 0.35 4.93 12.27
C ALA A 55 0.13 3.49 12.78
N ILE A 56 -0.91 2.80 12.31
CA ILE A 56 -1.24 1.44 12.73
C ILE A 56 -0.19 0.48 12.20
N SER A 57 0.07 0.49 10.90
CA SER A 57 1.10 -0.35 10.28
C SER A 57 2.47 -0.13 10.92
N ARG A 58 2.86 1.13 11.16
CA ARG A 58 4.13 1.45 11.81
C ARG A 58 4.23 0.80 13.19
N MET A 59 3.18 0.91 14.01
CA MET A 59 3.16 0.32 15.35
C MET A 59 3.22 -1.21 15.29
N THR A 60 2.47 -1.85 14.38
CA THR A 60 2.50 -3.31 14.20
C THR A 60 3.91 -3.81 13.90
N TRP A 61 4.61 -3.14 12.98
CA TRP A 61 5.97 -3.53 12.60
C TRP A 61 7.00 -3.25 13.70
N LEU A 62 6.85 -2.17 14.46
CA LEU A 62 7.70 -1.88 15.62
C LEU A 62 7.60 -3.01 16.66
N ILE A 63 6.39 -3.45 16.99
CA ILE A 63 6.17 -4.54 17.95
C ILE A 63 6.82 -5.85 17.46
N LEU A 64 6.63 -6.20 16.18
CA LEU A 64 7.22 -7.42 15.60
C LEU A 64 8.75 -7.39 15.66
N ILE A 65 9.36 -6.25 15.33
CA ILE A 65 10.82 -6.07 15.34
C ILE A 65 11.35 -6.05 16.77
N MET A 66 10.62 -5.51 17.75
CA MET A 66 11.01 -5.56 19.15
C MET A 66 11.06 -7.00 19.71
N ILE A 67 10.16 -7.88 19.25
CA ILE A 67 10.13 -9.27 19.66
C ILE A 67 11.23 -10.08 18.96
N ALA A 68 11.42 -9.87 17.67
CA ALA A 68 12.39 -10.59 16.86
C ALA A 68 13.01 -9.66 15.79
N PRO A 69 14.12 -8.98 16.09
CA PRO A 69 14.66 -7.94 15.20
C PRO A 69 15.01 -8.46 13.81
N LEU A 70 15.72 -9.59 13.74
CA LEU A 70 16.13 -10.19 12.48
C LEU A 70 14.92 -10.69 11.68
N LEU A 71 14.09 -11.54 12.28
CA LEU A 71 12.93 -12.12 11.59
C LEU A 71 11.88 -11.07 11.21
N GLY A 72 11.58 -10.15 12.12
CA GLY A 72 10.64 -9.05 11.90
C GLY A 72 11.10 -8.13 10.77
N SER A 73 12.40 -7.85 10.68
CA SER A 73 12.96 -7.04 9.59
C SER A 73 12.93 -7.74 8.23
N LEU A 74 13.25 -9.04 8.19
CA LEU A 74 13.21 -9.82 6.94
C LEU A 74 11.78 -9.94 6.44
N PHE A 75 10.84 -10.16 7.35
CA PHE A 75 9.41 -10.16 7.05
C PHE A 75 8.93 -8.79 6.58
N LEU A 76 9.36 -7.69 7.22
CA LEU A 76 9.06 -6.33 6.78
C LEU A 76 9.57 -6.09 5.36
N ILE A 77 10.82 -6.47 5.07
CA ILE A 77 11.42 -6.33 3.74
C ILE A 77 10.61 -7.12 2.72
N TYR A 78 10.26 -8.37 3.02
CA TYR A 78 9.41 -9.20 2.17
C TYR A 78 8.07 -8.54 1.85
N THR A 79 7.35 -8.05 2.88
CA THR A 79 6.06 -7.37 2.69
C THR A 79 6.18 -6.01 2.01
N LYS A 80 7.29 -5.28 2.21
CA LYS A 80 7.56 -4.00 1.51
C LYS A 80 8.06 -4.18 0.09
N LEU A 81 8.64 -5.33 -0.22
CA LEU A 81 9.15 -5.64 -1.55
C LEU A 81 8.02 -5.84 -2.54
N ASP A 82 6.78 -6.04 -2.08
CA ASP A 82 5.58 -6.33 -2.86
C ASP A 82 5.57 -5.58 -4.21
N TRP A 83 6.14 -6.24 -5.23
CA TRP A 83 6.45 -5.63 -6.52
C TRP A 83 5.17 -5.21 -7.23
N GLY A 84 4.06 -5.89 -6.91
CA GLY A 84 2.72 -5.58 -7.41
C GLY A 84 2.24 -4.21 -6.98
N TYR A 85 2.38 -3.82 -5.71
CA TYR A 85 1.86 -2.53 -5.23
C TYR A 85 2.64 -1.35 -5.79
N ARG A 86 3.98 -1.44 -5.85
CA ARG A 86 4.81 -0.38 -6.45
C ARG A 86 4.55 -0.26 -7.95
N GLY A 87 4.46 -1.38 -8.66
CA GLY A 87 4.13 -1.41 -10.08
C GLY A 87 2.73 -0.88 -10.36
N LEU A 88 1.75 -1.21 -9.52
CA LEU A 88 0.38 -0.70 -9.63
C LEU A 88 0.34 0.82 -9.38
N LYS A 89 1.00 1.31 -8.33
CA LYS A 89 1.08 2.75 -8.05
C LYS A 89 1.74 3.52 -9.19
N GLN A 90 2.83 2.99 -9.76
CA GLN A 90 3.48 3.58 -10.93
C GLN A 90 2.56 3.56 -12.15
N ARG A 91 1.87 2.46 -12.40
CA ARG A 91 0.92 2.33 -13.50
C ARG A 91 -0.27 3.29 -13.36
N ILE A 92 -0.83 3.43 -12.15
CA ILE A 92 -1.90 4.40 -11.89
C ILE A 92 -1.39 5.82 -12.14
N SER A 93 -0.22 6.18 -11.63
CA SER A 93 0.37 7.51 -11.87
C SER A 93 0.55 7.77 -13.37
N TYR A 94 1.08 6.80 -14.11
CA TYR A 94 1.25 6.90 -15.55
C TYR A 94 -0.08 7.06 -16.30
N LEU A 95 -1.13 6.34 -15.89
CA LEU A 95 -2.47 6.47 -16.48
C LEU A 95 -3.09 7.84 -16.17
N VAL A 96 -2.88 8.38 -14.96
CA VAL A 96 -3.30 9.74 -14.60
C VAL A 96 -2.60 10.77 -15.48
N ASP A 97 -1.28 10.66 -15.65
CA ASP A 97 -0.49 11.55 -16.50
C ASP A 97 -0.92 11.48 -17.98
N LEU A 98 -1.27 10.28 -18.47
CA LEU A 98 -1.84 10.09 -19.81
C LEU A 98 -3.25 10.71 -19.95
N SER A 99 -4.02 10.79 -18.87
CA SER A 99 -5.37 11.34 -18.88
C SER A 99 -5.39 12.87 -18.80
N ALA A 100 -4.34 13.49 -18.25
CA ALA A 100 -4.25 14.93 -18.02
C ALA A 100 -4.55 15.80 -19.26
N PRO A 101 -4.09 15.48 -20.49
CA PRO A 101 -4.41 16.29 -21.67
C PRO A 101 -5.90 16.32 -22.05
N TYR A 102 -6.68 15.34 -21.60
CA TYR A 102 -8.12 15.27 -21.86
C TYR A 102 -8.94 16.05 -20.82
N LEU A 103 -8.32 16.44 -19.70
CA LEU A 103 -8.90 17.23 -18.62
C LEU A 103 -8.47 18.69 -18.84
N ARG A 104 -9.23 19.41 -19.67
CA ARG A 104 -8.92 20.82 -20.02
C ARG A 104 -9.57 21.76 -19.02
N ASP A 105 -8.75 22.60 -18.40
CA ASP A 105 -9.22 23.71 -17.59
C ASP A 105 -9.75 24.83 -18.50
N ASP A 106 -10.83 25.47 -18.07
CA ASP A 106 -11.41 26.65 -18.71
C ASP A 106 -11.03 27.88 -17.89
N GLU A 107 -9.99 28.60 -18.35
CA GLU A 107 -9.44 29.78 -17.69
C GLU A 107 -10.51 30.88 -17.45
N ALA A 108 -11.52 30.97 -18.34
CA ALA A 108 -12.60 31.95 -18.19
C ALA A 108 -13.50 31.63 -16.99
N ILE A 109 -13.71 30.34 -16.67
CA ILE A 109 -14.47 29.93 -15.49
C ILE A 109 -13.70 30.28 -14.21
N LEU A 110 -12.37 30.10 -14.23
CA LEU A 110 -11.50 30.39 -13.09
C LEU A 110 -11.49 31.90 -12.76
N GLU A 111 -11.43 32.76 -13.78
CA GLU A 111 -11.51 34.21 -13.60
C GLU A 111 -12.84 34.64 -12.96
N VAL A 112 -13.97 34.10 -13.45
CA VAL A 112 -15.29 34.39 -12.89
C VAL A 112 -15.41 33.95 -11.43
N LEU A 113 -14.81 32.81 -11.07
CA LEU A 113 -14.82 32.29 -9.69
C LEU A 113 -13.94 33.10 -8.74
N LYS A 114 -12.82 33.63 -9.23
CA LYS A 114 -11.91 34.48 -8.46
C LYS A 114 -12.59 35.77 -8.01
N ASP A 115 -13.45 36.33 -8.84
CA ASP A 115 -14.15 37.59 -8.56
C ASP A 115 -15.41 37.41 -7.69
N ASN A 116 -16.05 36.23 -7.73
CA ASN A 116 -17.37 36.05 -7.13
C ASN A 116 -17.38 35.34 -5.76
N THR A 117 -16.37 34.54 -5.37
CA THR A 117 -16.45 33.80 -4.08
C THR A 117 -15.10 33.28 -3.56
N SER A 118 -14.63 33.78 -2.41
CA SER A 118 -13.33 33.37 -1.83
C SER A 118 -13.29 31.88 -1.41
N THR A 119 -14.32 31.38 -0.73
CA THR A 119 -14.32 29.99 -0.22
C THR A 119 -14.37 28.94 -1.33
N THR A 120 -15.23 29.14 -2.34
CA THR A 120 -15.32 28.23 -3.49
C THR A 120 -14.05 28.25 -4.33
N TYR A 121 -13.46 29.43 -4.53
CA TYR A 121 -12.19 29.57 -5.23
C TYR A 121 -11.03 28.83 -4.55
N HIS A 122 -10.96 28.85 -3.22
CA HIS A 122 -9.94 28.08 -2.49
C HIS A 122 -10.11 26.57 -2.63
N LEU A 123 -11.35 26.06 -2.63
CA LEU A 123 -11.63 24.64 -2.87
C LEU A 123 -11.24 24.24 -4.29
N VAL A 124 -11.58 25.09 -5.27
CA VAL A 124 -11.21 24.91 -6.67
C VAL A 124 -9.69 24.83 -6.84
N GLN A 125 -8.94 25.81 -6.30
CA GLN A 125 -7.48 25.77 -6.37
C GLN A 125 -6.88 24.53 -5.71
N TYR A 126 -7.50 24.03 -4.65
CA TYR A 126 -7.07 22.78 -4.01
C TYR A 126 -7.28 21.57 -4.93
N LEU A 127 -8.42 21.49 -5.61
CA LEU A 127 -8.74 20.39 -6.53
C LEU A 127 -7.89 20.41 -7.80
N GLU A 128 -7.63 21.58 -8.38
CA GLU A 128 -6.70 21.73 -9.52
C GLU A 128 -5.28 21.31 -9.14
N ARG A 129 -4.79 21.72 -7.96
CA ARG A 129 -3.45 21.37 -7.49
C ARG A 129 -3.33 19.92 -6.99
N SER A 130 -4.43 19.18 -6.91
CA SER A 130 -4.41 17.79 -6.47
C SER A 130 -3.88 16.87 -7.57
N ARG A 131 -3.29 15.73 -7.18
CA ARG A 131 -2.86 14.69 -8.14
C ARG A 131 -4.09 14.14 -8.86
N GLY A 132 -4.28 14.55 -10.11
CA GLY A 132 -5.41 14.15 -10.95
C GLY A 132 -5.91 15.23 -11.90
N ASN A 133 -5.64 16.52 -11.59
CA ASN A 133 -6.17 17.70 -12.27
C ASN A 133 -7.68 17.62 -12.51
N PHE A 134 -8.49 18.04 -11.53
CA PHE A 134 -9.95 18.01 -11.66
C PHE A 134 -10.48 19.35 -12.18
N PRO A 135 -10.75 19.47 -13.50
CA PRO A 135 -11.19 20.72 -14.09
C PRO A 135 -12.59 21.10 -13.62
N ILE A 136 -12.86 22.39 -13.67
CA ILE A 136 -14.16 22.96 -13.29
C ILE A 136 -15.08 22.95 -14.51
N TYR A 137 -16.34 22.61 -14.28
CA TYR A 137 -17.38 22.69 -15.29
C TYR A 137 -18.45 23.69 -14.86
N ASN A 138 -18.85 24.57 -15.78
CA ASN A 138 -20.02 25.40 -15.62
C ASN A 138 -21.23 24.78 -16.35
N ASN A 139 -22.43 25.25 -16.03
CA ASN A 139 -23.67 24.86 -16.73
C ASN A 139 -23.96 23.34 -16.74
N THR A 140 -23.48 22.61 -15.75
CA THR A 140 -23.79 21.18 -15.59
C THR A 140 -25.22 20.98 -15.10
N ARG A 141 -25.93 20.02 -15.68
CA ARG A 141 -27.23 19.58 -15.16
C ARG A 141 -27.02 18.46 -14.14
N THR A 142 -27.28 18.76 -12.88
CA THR A 142 -27.13 17.81 -11.77
C THR A 142 -28.48 17.59 -11.11
N THR A 143 -28.80 16.34 -10.78
CA THR A 143 -30.01 15.99 -10.02
C THR A 143 -29.58 15.29 -8.75
N TYR A 144 -30.04 15.81 -7.61
CA TYR A 144 -29.78 15.22 -6.29
C TYR A 144 -30.90 14.26 -5.91
N PHE A 145 -30.54 13.06 -5.47
CA PHE A 145 -31.49 12.05 -5.00
C PHE A 145 -31.40 11.96 -3.48
N PRO A 146 -32.51 12.17 -2.74
CA PRO A 146 -32.49 12.15 -1.28
C PRO A 146 -32.34 10.74 -0.71
N THR A 147 -32.69 9.70 -1.47
CA THR A 147 -32.61 8.31 -1.02
C THR A 147 -32.05 7.38 -2.08
N GLY A 148 -31.46 6.26 -1.65
CA GLY A 148 -30.90 5.25 -2.52
C GLY A 148 -31.92 4.59 -3.45
N GLU A 149 -33.18 4.44 -3.02
CA GLU A 149 -34.25 3.85 -3.82
C GLU A 149 -34.62 4.75 -5.00
N THR A 150 -34.67 6.07 -4.79
CA THR A 150 -34.94 7.04 -5.86
C THR A 150 -33.81 7.08 -6.87
N PHE A 151 -32.55 7.02 -6.40
CA PHE A 151 -31.38 6.86 -7.26
C PHE A 151 -31.43 5.55 -8.04
N PHE A 152 -31.70 4.42 -7.38
CA PHE A 152 -31.70 3.10 -8.00
C PHE A 152 -32.78 2.97 -9.08
N LYS A 153 -33.97 3.54 -8.84
CA LYS A 153 -35.01 3.62 -9.87
C LYS A 153 -34.51 4.38 -11.10
N ARG A 154 -33.92 5.56 -10.92
CA ARG A 154 -33.39 6.36 -12.03
C ARG A 154 -32.22 5.67 -12.74
N LEU A 155 -31.31 5.06 -11.98
CA LEU A 155 -30.18 4.32 -12.51
C LEU A 155 -30.65 3.24 -13.50
N LYS A 156 -31.66 2.44 -13.15
CA LYS A 156 -32.22 1.43 -14.06
C LYS A 156 -32.76 2.02 -15.35
N GLU A 157 -33.43 3.17 -15.29
CA GLU A 157 -33.91 3.87 -16.48
C GLU A 157 -32.74 4.29 -17.38
N GLU A 158 -31.70 4.91 -16.81
CA GLU A 158 -30.51 5.35 -17.56
C GLU A 158 -29.72 4.16 -18.15
N LEU A 159 -29.65 3.03 -17.43
CA LEU A 159 -29.02 1.81 -17.92
C LEU A 159 -29.72 1.26 -19.17
N LEU A 160 -31.05 1.35 -19.25
CA LEU A 160 -31.82 0.93 -20.42
C LEU A 160 -31.68 1.90 -21.60
N LEU A 161 -31.41 3.18 -21.34
CA LEU A 161 -31.25 4.22 -22.36
C LEU A 161 -29.84 4.25 -22.96
N ALA A 162 -28.84 3.66 -22.29
CA ALA A 162 -27.45 3.70 -22.72
C ALA A 162 -27.24 2.94 -24.05
N GLN A 163 -26.63 3.62 -25.03
CA GLN A 163 -26.47 3.08 -26.39
C GLN A 163 -25.07 2.58 -26.72
N LYS A 164 -24.02 3.20 -26.15
CA LYS A 164 -22.63 2.93 -26.53
C LYS A 164 -21.88 2.18 -25.44
N TYR A 165 -21.82 2.76 -24.25
CA TYR A 165 -21.05 2.23 -23.13
C TYR A 165 -21.78 2.49 -21.82
N ILE A 166 -21.63 1.56 -20.88
CA ILE A 166 -22.05 1.71 -19.49
C ILE A 166 -20.80 1.46 -18.65
N PHE A 167 -20.42 2.45 -17.83
CA PHE A 167 -19.35 2.31 -16.85
C PHE A 167 -19.98 2.23 -15.45
N LEU A 168 -19.73 1.13 -14.75
CA LEU A 168 -20.25 0.88 -13.40
C LEU A 168 -19.10 0.59 -12.45
N GLU A 169 -18.97 1.42 -11.42
CA GLU A 169 -18.02 1.24 -10.33
C GLU A 169 -18.82 1.21 -9.02
N PHE A 170 -18.90 0.02 -8.41
CA PHE A 170 -19.62 -0.22 -7.16
C PHE A 170 -18.78 -1.06 -6.22
N PHE A 171 -18.89 -0.80 -4.92
CA PHE A 171 -18.25 -1.64 -3.89
C PHE A 171 -18.83 -3.06 -3.85
N ILE A 172 -20.14 -3.19 -4.03
CA ILE A 172 -20.88 -4.46 -4.00
C ILE A 172 -21.91 -4.46 -5.12
N ILE A 173 -21.91 -5.53 -5.92
CA ILE A 173 -22.99 -5.86 -6.85
C ILE A 173 -23.48 -7.24 -6.45
N ALA A 174 -24.68 -7.30 -5.91
CA ALA A 174 -25.29 -8.53 -5.42
C ALA A 174 -26.76 -8.59 -5.84
N GLU A 175 -27.31 -9.80 -5.87
CA GLU A 175 -28.76 -9.95 -5.83
C GLU A 175 -29.25 -9.41 -4.49
N GLY A 176 -30.17 -8.44 -4.55
CA GLY A 176 -30.83 -7.89 -3.37
C GLY A 176 -31.89 -8.83 -2.82
#